data_AF-A0A352AGD4-F1
#
_entry.id   AF-A0A352AGD4-F1
#
_cell.length_a   1.000
_cell.length_b   1.000
_cell.length_c   1.000
_cell.angle_alpha   90.00
_cell.angle_beta   90.00
_cell.angle_gamma   90.00
#
_symmetry.space_group_name_H-M   'P 1'
#
loop_
_entity.id
_entity.type
_entity.pdbx_description
1 polymer ?
#
loop_
_entity_poly.entity_id
_entity_poly.type
_entity_poly.pdbx_seq_one_letter_code
_entity_poly.pdbx_strand_id
1 'polypeptide(L)' 'MTQEQIADCLGISRRTVIRHEAGERVIKLNFAQIRRLKELLEQAGMSIDDLPADID' A
#
# COMPACT_ATOMS: atom_id res chain seq x y z
N MET A 1 0.53 -8.57 -6.96
CA MET A 1 0.61 -7.09 -6.86
C MET A 1 2.07 -6.67 -6.85
N THR A 2 2.48 -5.72 -7.69
CA THR A 2 3.88 -5.23 -7.77
C THR A 2 4.04 -3.85 -7.11
N GLN A 3 5.28 -3.47 -6.78
CA GLN A 3 5.60 -2.14 -6.25
C GLN A 3 5.17 -1.00 -7.19
N GLU A 4 5.20 -1.24 -8.50
CA GLU A 4 4.79 -0.27 -9.52
C GLU A 4 3.27 -0.06 -9.51
N GLN A 5 2.49 -1.14 -9.40
CA GLN A 5 1.04 -1.06 -9.25
C GLN A 5 0.62 -0.32 -7.97
N ILE A 6 1.33 -0.55 -6.86
CA ILE A 6 1.11 0.15 -5.59
C ILE A 6 1.46 1.64 -5.74
N ALA A 7 2.59 1.94 -6.37
CA ALA A 7 3.03 3.32 -6.61
C ALA A 7 2.01 4.12 -7.44
N ASP A 8 1.54 3.52 -8.54
CA ASP A 8 0.53 4.13 -9.41
C ASP A 8 -0.80 4.32 -8.69
N CYS A 9 -1.25 3.30 -7.95
CA CYS A 9 -2.49 3.34 -7.15
C CYS A 9 -2.47 4.49 -6.13
N LEU A 10 -1.34 4.65 -5.44
CA LEU A 10 -1.15 5.63 -4.38
C LEU A 10 -0.74 7.01 -4.90
N GLY A 11 -0.37 7.13 -6.19
CA GLY A 11 0.13 8.37 -6.78
C GLY A 11 1.48 8.80 -6.20
N ILE A 12 2.34 7.85 -5.87
CA ILE A 12 3.68 8.09 -5.30
C ILE A 12 4.76 7.43 -6.14
N SER A 13 6.02 7.77 -5.89
CA SER A 13 7.12 7.11 -6.60
C SER A 13 7.31 5.66 -6.15
N ARG A 14 7.69 4.77 -7.07
CA ARG A 14 8.14 3.40 -6.76
C ARG A 14 9.23 3.37 -5.69
N ARG A 15 10.14 4.35 -5.71
CA ARG A 15 11.20 4.51 -4.70
C ARG A 15 10.63 4.73 -3.29
N THR A 16 9.52 5.45 -3.17
CA THR A 16 8.82 5.67 -1.89
C THR A 16 8.28 4.35 -1.34
N VAL A 17 7.71 3.50 -2.19
CA VAL A 17 7.21 2.16 -1.82
C VAL A 17 8.36 1.28 -1.33
N ILE A 18 9.47 1.20 -2.08
CA ILE A 18 10.65 0.41 -1.70
C ILE A 18 11.19 0.82 -0.33
N ARG A 19 11.32 2.13 -0.08
CA ARG A 19 11.80 2.63 1.22
C ARG A 19 10.84 2.32 2.37
N HIS A 20 9.55 2.27 2.08
CA HIS A 20 8.56 1.89 3.08
C HIS A 20 8.65 0.42 3.45
N GLU A 21 8.74 -0.46 2.45
CA GLU A 21 8.92 -1.91 2.64
C GLU A 21 10.24 -2.23 3.36
N ALA A 22 11.29 -1.44 3.14
CA ALA A 22 12.57 -1.55 3.86
C ALA A 22 12.54 -1.00 5.30
N GLY A 23 11.40 -0.46 5.76
CA GLY A 23 11.28 0.17 7.09
C GLY A 23 11.94 1.55 7.22
N GLU A 24 12.50 2.09 6.14
CA GLU A 24 13.19 3.40 6.15
C GLU A 24 12.21 4.59 6.21
N ARG A 25 10.95 4.39 5.84
CA ARG A 25 9.96 5.48 5.76
C ARG A 25 8.54 5.01 6.02
N VAL A 26 7.81 5.75 6.86
CA VAL A 26 6.36 5.58 7.00
C VAL A 26 5.63 6.32 5.87
N ILE A 27 4.73 5.64 5.16
CA ILE A 27 3.83 6.27 4.20
C ILE A 27 2.57 6.72 4.95
N LYS A 28 2.28 8.02 4.89
CA LYS A 28 1.00 8.56 5.37
C LYS A 28 0.04 8.58 4.21
N LEU A 29 -1.01 7.77 4.29
CA LEU A 29 -2.07 7.71 3.30
C LEU A 29 -3.25 8.59 3.71
N ASN A 30 -3.83 9.30 2.75
CA ASN A 30 -5.14 9.93 2.94
C ASN A 30 -6.26 8.91 2.68
N PHE A 31 -7.49 9.26 3.06
CA PHE A 31 -8.64 8.37 2.94
C PHE A 31 -8.92 7.89 1.50
N ALA A 32 -8.71 8.76 0.50
CA ALA A 32 -8.89 8.40 -0.90
C ALA A 32 -7.83 7.39 -1.37
N GLN A 33 -6.58 7.54 -0.93
CA GLN A 33 -5.50 6.59 -1.19
C GLN A 33 -5.74 5.24 -0.50
N ILE A 34 -6.24 5.25 0.75
CA ILE A 34 -6.62 4.02 1.46
C ILE A 34 -7.71 3.27 0.69
N ARG A 35 -8.74 3.97 0.21
CA ARG A 35 -9.80 3.35 -0.58
C ARG A 35 -9.29 2.73 -1.88
N ARG A 36 -8.43 3.43 -2.61
CA ARG A 36 -7.81 2.88 -3.85
C ARG A 36 -6.94 1.66 -3.55
N LEU A 37 -6.18 1.71 -2.46
CA LEU A 37 -5.36 0.58 -2.02
C LEU A 37 -6.24 -0.63 -1.64
N LYS A 38 -7.37 -0.40 -0.97
CA LYS A 38 -8.37 -1.44 -0.69
C LYS A 38 -8.88 -2.10 -1.96
N GLU A 39 -9.32 -1.31 -2.92
CA GLU A 39 -9.82 -1.81 -4.21
C GLU A 39 -8.74 -2.62 -4.95
N LEU A 40 -7.48 -2.17 -4.91
CA LEU A 40 -6.34 -2.91 -5.50
C LEU A 40 -6.07 -4.24 -4.80
N LEU A 41 -6.15 -4.29 -3.47
CA LEU A 41 -5.96 -5.51 -2.68
C LEU A 41 -7.07 -6.53 -2.98
N GLU A 42 -8.33 -6.08 -2.99
CA GLU A 42 -9.48 -6.92 -3.32
C GLU A 42 -9.37 -7.52 -4.73
N GLN A 43 -8.93 -6.73 -5.72
CA GLN A 43 -8.66 -7.22 -7.08
C GLN A 43 -7.55 -8.27 -7.14
N ALA A 44 -6.58 -8.19 -6.22
CA ALA A 44 -5.51 -9.16 -6.10
C ALA A 44 -5.92 -10.41 -5.27
N GLY A 45 -7.18 -10.50 -4.83
CA GLY A 45 -7.68 -11.60 -4.01
C GLY A 45 -7.23 -11.55 -2.55
N MET A 46 -6.76 -10.38 -2.08
CA MET A 46 -6.36 -10.15 -0.69
C MET A 46 -7.43 -9.34 0.02
N SER A 47 -7.86 -9.77 1.21
CA SER A 47 -8.69 -8.91 2.05
C SER A 47 -7.81 -7.97 2.87
N ILE A 48 -8.27 -6.71 3.05
CA ILE A 48 -7.69 -5.85 4.10
C ILE A 48 -7.89 -6.48 5.48
N ASP A 49 -8.93 -7.29 5.68
CA ASP A 49 -9.18 -7.98 6.95
C ASP A 49 -8.13 -9.05 7.26
N ASP A 50 -7.35 -9.48 6.26
CA ASP A 50 -6.22 -10.41 6.42
C ASP A 50 -4.91 -9.68 6.76
N LEU A 51 -4.90 -8.34 6.75
CA LEU A 51 -3.73 -7.57 7.16
C LEU A 51 -3.59 -7.68 8.68
N PRO A 52 -2.39 -7.99 9.20
CA PRO A 52 -2.16 -7.99 10.63
C PRO A 52 -2.47 -6.60 11.19
N ALA A 53 -3.29 -6.57 12.26
CA ALA A 53 -3.77 -5.33 12.87
C ALA A 53 -2.65 -4.49 13.52
N ASP A 54 -1.50 -5.11 13.78
CA ASP A 54 -0.34 -4.47 14.38
C ASP A 54 0.96 -4.96 13.72
N ILE A 55 1.79 -4.01 13.30
CA ILE A 55 3.24 -4.20 13.17
C ILE A 55 3.83 -3.33 14.29
N ASP A 56 4.36 -3.99 15.32
CA ASP A 56 5.17 -3.40 16.41
C ASP A 56 6.36 -2.60 15.84
#